data_AF-A0A2E8E6A9-F1
#
_entry.id   AF-A0A2E8E6A9-F1
#
_cell.length_a   1.000
_cell.length_b   1.000
_cell.length_c   1.000
_cell.angle_alpha   90.00
_cell.angle_beta   90.00
_cell.angle_gamma   90.00
#
_symmetry.space_group_name_H-M   'P 1'
#
loop_
_entity.id
_entity.type
_entity.pdbx_description
1 polymer ?
#
loop_
_entity_poly.entity_id
_entity_poly.type
_entity_poly.pdbx_seq_one_letter_code
_entity_poly.pdbx_strand_id
1 'polypeptide(L)'
;MSSVAGACVCTKAGRVRSTTAASVATLQAVATVCRVFGRRVIVSSFPLRGEYGNHTQPDQPSDHCRLSRITSMPTPIGHALGGIAAGAFIVRRAGWPCRLAGRRVPIVLVFALLGMLADVDFVIKEGHRHATHSLAAAGAVGVVAVFVAEGRPLLWLASSAAYATHVLLDWLGMDTVAPFGLMALWPFDSTYYQSSLQVFYPVCRQYWLFDCWVRLAWSVWYELLIVGPFALAGVFLMRHRRVRHG
;
A
#
# COMPACT_ATOMS: atom_id res chain seq x y z
N MET A 1 -35.54 60.31 5.77
CA MET A 1 -36.00 60.38 4.37
C MET A 1 -35.21 59.37 3.57
N SER A 2 -35.95 58.43 2.97
CA SER A 2 -35.63 57.66 1.75
C SER A 2 -34.50 56.62 1.77
N SER A 3 -34.98 55.37 1.89
CA SER A 3 -34.47 54.13 1.30
C SER A 3 -34.16 54.26 -0.20
N VAL A 4 -33.10 53.61 -0.69
CA VAL A 4 -33.12 52.85 -1.97
C VAL A 4 -32.21 51.62 -1.84
N ALA A 5 -32.81 50.46 -2.09
CA ALA A 5 -32.18 49.16 -2.25
C ALA A 5 -31.48 49.03 -3.60
N GLY A 6 -30.36 48.29 -3.63
CA GLY A 6 -29.72 47.82 -4.85
C GLY A 6 -29.31 46.36 -4.67
N ALA A 7 -30.19 45.43 -5.08
CA ALA A 7 -29.84 44.03 -5.22
C ALA A 7 -29.05 43.82 -6.51
N CYS A 8 -27.97 43.03 -6.44
CA CYS A 8 -27.35 42.44 -7.62
C CYS A 8 -27.18 40.94 -7.38
N VAL A 9 -27.98 40.16 -8.11
CA VAL A 9 -27.82 38.71 -8.26
C VAL A 9 -27.11 38.48 -9.59
N CYS A 10 -25.98 37.78 -9.56
CA CYS A 10 -25.50 37.06 -10.73
C CYS A 10 -24.74 35.81 -10.27
N THR A 11 -25.26 34.66 -10.69
CA THR A 11 -24.74 33.31 -10.47
C THR A 11 -23.75 32.95 -11.58
N LYS A 12 -22.54 32.45 -11.24
CA LYS A 12 -21.89 31.36 -11.99
C LYS A 12 -20.59 30.84 -11.34
N ALA A 13 -20.61 29.54 -11.09
CA ALA A 13 -19.51 28.57 -11.21
C ALA A 13 -18.08 29.00 -10.84
N GLY A 14 -17.62 28.54 -9.67
CA GLY A 14 -16.21 28.51 -9.31
C GLY A 14 -15.92 27.44 -8.26
N ARG A 15 -16.41 26.20 -8.46
CA ARG A 15 -16.11 25.08 -7.57
C ARG A 15 -14.77 24.47 -7.98
N VAL A 16 -13.66 25.03 -7.48
CA VAL A 16 -12.35 24.36 -7.54
C VAL A 16 -12.38 23.19 -6.56
N ARG A 17 -12.74 22.00 -7.05
CA ARG A 17 -12.49 20.73 -6.36
C ARG A 17 -11.07 20.28 -6.71
N SER A 18 -10.11 20.66 -5.89
CA SER A 18 -8.90 19.86 -5.73
C SER A 18 -9.24 18.72 -4.78
N THR A 19 -9.87 17.67 -5.28
CA THR A 19 -9.78 16.35 -4.65
C THR A 19 -8.42 15.78 -5.04
N THR A 20 -7.55 15.56 -4.07
CA THR A 20 -6.26 14.90 -4.31
C THR A 20 -6.50 13.56 -4.99
N ALA A 21 -5.83 13.34 -6.13
CA ALA A 21 -5.99 12.16 -6.97
C ALA A 21 -5.77 10.83 -6.21
N ALA A 22 -4.97 10.85 -5.16
CA ALA A 22 -4.70 9.71 -4.28
C ALA A 22 -5.97 9.15 -3.60
N SER A 23 -6.86 10.01 -3.09
CA SER A 23 -8.12 9.56 -2.47
C SER A 23 -9.06 8.93 -3.49
N VAL A 24 -9.05 9.45 -4.73
CA VAL A 24 -9.85 8.91 -5.84
C VAL A 24 -9.31 7.55 -6.28
N ALA A 25 -8.00 7.35 -6.29
CA ALA A 25 -7.34 6.11 -6.68
C ALA A 25 -7.67 4.93 -5.74
N THR A 26 -7.52 5.12 -4.42
CA THR A 26 -7.85 4.07 -3.44
C THR A 26 -9.35 3.74 -3.48
N LEU A 27 -10.20 4.75 -3.64
CA LEU A 27 -11.65 4.56 -3.80
C LEU A 27 -12.03 3.95 -5.14
N GLN A 28 -11.29 4.21 -6.23
CA GLN A 28 -11.49 3.59 -7.53
C GLN A 28 -11.03 2.13 -7.56
N ALA A 29 -9.94 1.79 -6.86
CA ALA A 29 -9.51 0.40 -6.67
C ALA A 29 -10.57 -0.37 -5.86
N VAL A 30 -11.05 0.20 -4.76
CA VAL A 30 -12.17 -0.36 -3.98
C VAL A 30 -13.45 -0.43 -4.81
N ALA A 31 -13.79 0.59 -5.59
CA ALA A 31 -14.99 0.61 -6.44
C ALA A 31 -14.90 -0.35 -7.64
N THR A 32 -13.71 -0.62 -8.17
CA THR A 32 -13.48 -1.60 -9.22
C THR A 32 -13.65 -3.01 -8.67
N VAL A 33 -13.14 -3.27 -7.46
CA VAL A 33 -13.44 -4.49 -6.71
C VAL A 33 -14.96 -4.59 -6.43
N CYS A 34 -15.63 -3.52 -6.00
CA CYS A 34 -17.09 -3.52 -5.77
C CYS A 34 -17.92 -3.69 -7.06
N ARG A 35 -17.46 -3.21 -8.22
CA ARG A 35 -18.13 -3.42 -9.52
C ARG A 35 -18.13 -4.88 -9.96
N VAL A 36 -17.08 -5.63 -9.63
CA VAL A 36 -17.04 -7.09 -9.85
C VAL A 36 -18.08 -7.82 -8.98
N PHE A 37 -18.54 -7.20 -7.88
CA PHE A 37 -19.48 -7.79 -6.91
C PHE A 37 -20.84 -7.07 -6.81
N GLY A 38 -21.20 -6.18 -7.74
CA GLY A 38 -22.58 -5.72 -7.94
C GLY A 38 -23.21 -4.81 -6.86
N ARG A 39 -22.45 -4.17 -5.97
CA ARG A 39 -23.01 -3.23 -4.96
C ARG A 39 -22.48 -1.80 -5.11
N ARG A 40 -23.38 -0.82 -4.97
CA ARG A 40 -23.06 0.63 -4.94
C ARG A 40 -22.63 1.04 -3.53
N VAL A 41 -21.47 1.68 -3.42
CA VAL A 41 -20.99 2.33 -2.20
C VAL A 41 -21.01 3.84 -2.42
N ILE A 42 -21.57 4.59 -1.46
CA ILE A 42 -21.59 6.05 -1.44
C ILE A 42 -20.42 6.50 -0.56
N VAL A 43 -19.54 7.36 -1.10
CA VAL A 43 -18.36 7.86 -0.40
C VAL A 43 -18.50 9.35 -0.14
N SER A 44 -18.34 9.78 1.11
CA SER A 44 -18.31 11.19 1.53
C SER A 44 -16.88 11.72 1.57
N SER A 45 -16.66 12.92 1.04
CA SER A 45 -15.35 13.58 0.95
C SER A 45 -15.09 14.51 2.16
N PHE A 46 -13.87 14.52 2.71
CA PHE A 46 -13.40 15.48 3.72
C PHE A 46 -12.30 16.38 3.14
N PRO A 47 -12.22 17.67 3.49
CA PRO A 47 -11.12 18.55 3.08
C PRO A 47 -9.99 18.54 4.13
N LEU A 48 -8.73 18.46 3.66
CA LEU A 48 -7.54 18.70 4.49
C LEU A 48 -6.84 19.98 4.02
N ARG A 49 -6.51 20.84 4.99
CA ARG A 49 -5.79 22.12 4.82
C ARG A 49 -4.42 21.95 5.47
N GLY A 50 -3.35 22.20 4.72
CA GLY A 50 -1.98 22.18 5.25
C GLY A 50 -1.15 23.29 4.59
N GLU A 51 -0.78 24.29 5.38
CA GLU A 51 0.23 25.30 5.05
C GLU A 51 1.62 24.66 5.17
N TYR A 52 2.43 24.74 4.09
CA TYR A 52 3.84 24.36 4.12
C TYR A 52 4.69 25.59 4.41
N GLY A 53 5.36 25.59 5.56
CA GLY A 53 6.35 26.60 5.95
C GLY A 53 7.65 26.43 5.16
N ASN A 54 8.17 27.57 4.69
CA ASN A 54 9.33 27.67 3.82
C ASN A 54 10.62 27.71 4.69
N HIS A 55 11.36 26.60 4.77
CA HIS A 55 12.69 26.57 5.38
C HIS A 55 13.78 26.57 4.31
N THR A 56 14.48 27.70 4.21
CA THR A 56 15.72 27.87 3.44
C THR A 56 16.84 27.01 4.03
N GLN A 57 17.31 26.04 3.25
CA GLN A 57 18.42 25.15 3.58
C GLN A 57 19.73 25.75 3.03
N PRO A 58 20.84 25.78 3.80
CA PRO A 58 22.09 26.39 3.36
C PRO A 58 22.83 25.52 2.32
N ASP A 59 23.49 26.22 1.39
CA ASP A 59 24.30 25.67 0.29
C ASP A 59 25.42 24.76 0.81
N GLN A 60 25.39 23.49 0.39
CA GLN A 60 26.50 22.53 0.57
C GLN A 60 27.29 22.38 -0.74
N PRO A 61 28.63 22.23 -0.69
CA PRO A 61 29.48 22.23 -1.87
C PRO A 61 29.27 21.00 -2.74
N SER A 62 29.27 21.23 -4.04
CA SER A 62 29.03 20.27 -5.12
C SER A 62 30.27 19.41 -5.38
N ASP A 63 30.36 18.26 -4.71
CA ASP A 63 31.21 17.17 -5.18
C ASP A 63 30.39 16.12 -5.92
N HIS A 64 30.78 15.93 -7.17
CA HIS A 64 30.20 15.06 -8.18
C HIS A 64 30.26 13.57 -7.80
N CYS A 65 29.38 13.13 -6.90
CA CYS A 65 28.84 11.78 -6.95
C CYS A 65 27.34 11.91 -7.08
N ARG A 66 26.86 11.68 -8.30
CA ARG A 66 25.45 11.70 -8.70
C ARG A 66 24.75 10.57 -7.94
N LEU A 67 24.46 10.80 -6.66
CA LEU A 67 23.63 9.96 -5.80
C LEU A 67 22.27 9.87 -6.48
N SER A 68 22.14 8.83 -7.27
CA SER A 68 20.92 8.35 -7.88
C SER A 68 19.80 8.50 -6.87
N ARG A 69 18.66 9.07 -7.28
CA ARG A 69 17.43 9.05 -6.49
C ARG A 69 16.99 7.60 -6.32
N ILE A 70 17.57 6.96 -5.33
CA ILE A 70 17.23 5.62 -4.87
C ILE A 70 16.09 5.85 -3.89
N THR A 71 14.92 5.33 -4.23
CA THR A 71 13.75 5.37 -3.37
C THR A 71 13.56 3.97 -2.84
N SER A 72 13.42 3.85 -1.55
CA SER A 72 13.92 2.65 -0.91
C SER A 72 12.83 2.03 -0.08
N MET A 73 12.13 1.12 -0.72
CA MET A 73 11.15 0.22 -0.14
C MET A 73 11.58 -1.20 -0.52
N PRO A 74 11.22 -2.23 0.27
CA PRO A 74 11.41 -3.61 -0.14
C PRO A 74 10.92 -3.84 -1.57
N THR A 75 11.48 -4.84 -2.24
CA THR A 75 11.01 -5.16 -3.58
C THR A 75 9.56 -5.67 -3.51
N PRO A 76 8.78 -5.57 -4.61
CA PRO A 76 7.46 -6.19 -4.68
C PRO A 76 7.49 -7.70 -4.38
N ILE A 77 8.63 -8.37 -4.56
CA ILE A 77 8.82 -9.77 -4.20
C ILE A 77 8.83 -9.93 -2.67
N GLY A 78 9.58 -9.10 -1.94
CA GLY A 78 9.57 -9.08 -0.49
C GLY A 78 8.17 -8.83 0.09
N HIS A 79 7.44 -7.87 -0.47
CA HIS A 79 6.05 -7.58 -0.08
C HIS A 79 5.10 -8.75 -0.36
N ALA A 80 5.23 -9.39 -1.53
CA ALA A 80 4.46 -10.59 -1.86
C ALA A 80 4.77 -11.75 -0.89
N LEU A 81 6.03 -11.97 -0.54
CA LEU A 81 6.44 -12.97 0.45
C LEU A 81 5.88 -12.66 1.83
N GLY A 82 5.92 -11.39 2.27
CA GLY A 82 5.31 -10.95 3.52
C GLY A 82 3.81 -11.20 3.56
N GLY A 83 3.11 -10.87 2.47
CA GLY A 83 1.68 -11.16 2.31
C GLY A 83 1.37 -12.66 2.44
N ILE A 84 2.11 -13.49 1.70
CA ILE A 84 2.01 -14.96 1.78
C ILE A 84 2.25 -15.45 3.21
N ALA A 85 3.31 -14.99 3.86
CA ALA A 85 3.70 -15.43 5.20
C ALA A 85 2.57 -15.18 6.21
N ALA A 86 2.09 -13.93 6.31
CA ALA A 86 1.03 -13.58 7.24
C ALA A 86 -0.30 -14.28 6.91
N GLY A 87 -0.73 -14.21 5.64
CA GLY A 87 -2.01 -14.75 5.22
C GLY A 87 -2.10 -16.27 5.37
N ALA A 88 -1.08 -17.01 4.92
CA ALA A 88 -1.05 -18.46 5.02
C ALA A 88 -0.94 -18.93 6.48
N PHE A 89 -0.19 -18.20 7.32
CA PHE A 89 -0.05 -18.50 8.75
C PHE A 89 -1.36 -18.32 9.52
N ILE A 90 -2.18 -17.33 9.16
CA ILE A 90 -3.49 -17.10 9.81
C ILE A 90 -4.54 -18.12 9.33
N VAL A 91 -4.65 -18.33 8.01
CA VAL A 91 -5.68 -19.21 7.45
C VAL A 91 -5.44 -20.68 7.78
N ARG A 92 -4.18 -21.15 7.74
CA ARG A 92 -3.76 -22.53 8.07
C ARG A 92 -4.50 -23.65 7.33
N ARG A 93 -5.34 -23.35 6.32
CA ARG A 93 -6.13 -24.32 5.55
C ARG A 93 -6.11 -24.01 4.06
N ALA A 94 -5.47 -24.88 3.27
CA ALA A 94 -5.27 -24.69 1.82
C ALA A 94 -6.54 -24.85 0.97
N GLY A 95 -7.66 -25.27 1.56
CA GLY A 95 -8.87 -25.71 0.86
C GLY A 95 -9.82 -24.60 0.43
N TRP A 96 -9.39 -23.33 0.39
CA TRP A 96 -10.28 -22.21 0.08
C TRP A 96 -10.08 -21.75 -1.36
N PRO A 97 -10.88 -22.25 -2.33
CA PRO A 97 -10.86 -21.73 -3.67
C PRO A 97 -11.46 -20.32 -3.65
N CYS A 98 -10.63 -19.30 -3.80
CA CYS A 98 -11.11 -17.97 -4.17
C CYS A 98 -11.50 -18.02 -5.64
N ARG A 99 -12.73 -17.59 -5.96
CA ARG A 99 -13.13 -17.37 -7.34
C ARG A 99 -12.93 -15.90 -7.66
N LEU A 100 -12.01 -15.61 -8.56
CA LEU A 100 -11.83 -14.26 -9.11
C LEU A 100 -12.22 -14.31 -10.59
N ALA A 101 -13.22 -13.51 -10.99
CA ALA A 101 -13.77 -13.51 -12.34
C ALA A 101 -14.12 -14.92 -12.88
N GLY A 102 -14.73 -15.76 -12.03
CA GLY A 102 -15.11 -17.14 -12.39
C GLY A 102 -13.99 -18.18 -12.39
N ARG A 103 -12.71 -17.77 -12.31
CA ARG A 103 -11.55 -18.69 -12.24
C ARG A 103 -11.17 -18.99 -10.79
N ARG A 104 -10.77 -20.24 -10.53
CA ARG A 104 -10.22 -20.64 -9.22
C ARG A 104 -8.78 -20.13 -9.10
N VAL A 105 -8.56 -19.26 -8.15
CA VAL A 105 -7.24 -18.70 -7.84
C VAL A 105 -6.75 -19.29 -6.51
N PRO A 106 -5.50 -19.77 -6.43
CA PRO A 106 -4.96 -20.26 -5.16
C PRO A 106 -4.88 -19.12 -4.15
N ILE A 107 -5.36 -19.35 -2.92
CA ILE A 107 -5.40 -18.32 -1.86
C ILE A 107 -4.03 -17.71 -1.56
N VAL A 108 -2.95 -18.49 -1.71
CA VAL A 108 -1.56 -17.99 -1.57
C VAL A 108 -1.27 -16.86 -2.55
N LEU A 109 -1.74 -16.97 -3.79
CA LEU A 109 -1.57 -15.91 -4.78
C LEU A 109 -2.39 -14.67 -4.41
N VAL A 110 -3.58 -14.84 -3.82
CA VAL A 110 -4.36 -13.70 -3.31
C VAL A 110 -3.58 -12.96 -2.23
N PHE A 111 -2.95 -13.67 -1.29
CA PHE A 111 -2.13 -13.04 -0.25
C PHE A 111 -0.87 -12.37 -0.80
N ALA A 112 -0.21 -12.98 -1.78
CA ALA A 112 0.91 -12.36 -2.49
C ALA A 112 0.49 -11.03 -3.14
N LEU A 113 -0.64 -11.04 -3.86
CA LEU A 113 -1.19 -9.87 -4.51
C LEU A 113 -1.60 -8.78 -3.53
N LEU A 114 -2.19 -9.15 -2.37
CA LEU A 114 -2.51 -8.18 -1.32
C LEU A 114 -1.27 -7.56 -0.70
N GLY A 115 -0.20 -8.35 -0.50
CA GLY A 115 1.07 -7.84 0.01
C GLY A 115 1.70 -6.81 -0.92
N MET A 116 1.62 -6.99 -2.24
CA MET A 116 2.15 -6.02 -3.22
C MET A 116 1.14 -4.94 -3.64
N LEU A 117 -0.09 -4.94 -3.11
CA LEU A 117 -1.17 -4.14 -3.68
C LEU A 117 -0.92 -2.63 -3.56
N ALA A 118 -0.26 -2.21 -2.48
CA ALA A 118 0.10 -0.81 -2.28
C ALA A 118 1.03 -0.31 -3.39
N ASP A 119 2.00 -1.11 -3.84
CA ASP A 119 2.92 -0.78 -4.95
C ASP A 119 2.22 -0.49 -6.29
N VAL A 120 0.95 -0.85 -6.44
CA VAL A 120 0.19 -0.50 -7.67
C VAL A 120 -0.01 1.02 -7.79
N ASP A 121 0.11 1.76 -6.68
CA ASP A 121 0.21 3.21 -6.73
C ASP A 121 1.41 3.69 -7.57
N PHE A 122 2.38 2.79 -7.91
CA PHE A 122 3.30 2.78 -9.08
C PHE A 122 2.86 3.68 -10.23
N VAL A 123 1.63 3.38 -10.63
CA VAL A 123 1.05 3.79 -11.89
C VAL A 123 0.38 5.15 -11.76
N ILE A 124 0.10 5.59 -10.54
CA ILE A 124 -0.66 6.78 -10.21
C ILE A 124 0.34 7.83 -9.73
N LYS A 125 0.80 8.67 -10.67
CA LYS A 125 1.91 9.64 -10.57
C LYS A 125 1.95 10.55 -9.33
N GLU A 126 0.90 10.62 -8.52
CA GLU A 126 0.73 11.54 -7.39
C GLU A 126 0.13 10.78 -6.19
N GLY A 127 0.96 10.16 -5.34
CA GLY A 127 0.42 9.47 -4.16
C GLY A 127 1.32 8.48 -3.45
N HIS A 128 2.49 8.14 -4.02
CA HIS A 128 3.43 7.23 -3.41
C HIS A 128 3.75 7.58 -1.96
N ARG A 129 3.61 6.61 -1.05
CA ARG A 129 3.90 6.70 0.39
C ARG A 129 2.83 7.39 1.26
N HIS A 130 1.66 7.68 0.72
CA HIS A 130 0.57 8.30 1.46
C HIS A 130 -0.46 7.26 1.92
N ALA A 131 -1.73 7.41 1.52
CA ALA A 131 -2.85 6.65 2.06
C ALA A 131 -2.74 5.13 1.87
N THR A 132 -2.10 4.68 0.79
CA THR A 132 -1.91 3.26 0.44
C THR A 132 -0.94 2.55 1.40
N HIS A 133 0.04 3.26 1.94
CA HIS A 133 1.06 2.72 2.84
C HIS A 133 0.70 2.99 4.31
N SER A 134 -0.56 2.77 4.71
CA SER A 134 -1.02 3.00 6.08
C SER A 134 -1.75 1.80 6.69
N LEU A 135 -1.76 1.73 8.02
CA LEU A 135 -2.52 0.72 8.76
C LEU A 135 -4.04 0.88 8.55
N ALA A 136 -4.52 2.09 8.26
CA ALA A 136 -5.92 2.28 7.92
C ALA A 136 -6.26 1.65 6.56
N ALA A 137 -5.35 1.69 5.57
CA ALA A 137 -5.54 0.96 4.32
C ALA A 137 -5.56 -0.55 4.53
N ALA A 138 -4.70 -1.09 5.41
CA ALA A 138 -4.76 -2.50 5.80
C ALA A 138 -6.12 -2.87 6.43
N GLY A 139 -6.62 -2.01 7.34
CA GLY A 139 -7.96 -2.14 7.92
C GLY A 139 -9.07 -2.10 6.86
N ALA A 140 -8.98 -1.19 5.89
CA ALA A 140 -9.94 -1.09 4.79
C ALA A 140 -9.96 -2.35 3.92
N VAL A 141 -8.80 -2.96 3.65
CA VAL A 141 -8.71 -4.26 2.95
C VAL A 141 -9.40 -5.36 3.76
N GLY A 142 -9.22 -5.37 5.08
CA GLY A 142 -9.96 -6.27 5.99
C GLY A 142 -11.48 -6.08 5.90
N VAL A 143 -11.95 -4.83 5.91
CA VAL A 143 -13.38 -4.49 5.77
C VAL A 143 -13.93 -4.93 4.40
N VAL A 144 -13.20 -4.69 3.31
CA VAL A 144 -13.60 -5.19 1.98
C VAL A 144 -13.70 -6.72 1.98
N ALA A 145 -12.77 -7.40 2.66
CA ALA A 145 -12.82 -8.86 2.79
C ALA A 145 -14.05 -9.35 3.58
N VAL A 146 -14.62 -8.56 4.51
CA VAL A 146 -15.90 -8.88 5.18
C VAL A 146 -17.01 -9.10 4.17
N PHE A 147 -17.11 -8.20 3.18
CA PHE A 147 -18.16 -8.25 2.16
C PHE A 147 -17.88 -9.28 1.06
N VAL A 148 -16.61 -9.55 0.74
CA VAL A 148 -16.23 -10.51 -0.32
C VAL A 148 -16.23 -11.96 0.20
N ALA A 149 -15.94 -12.15 1.48
CA ALA A 149 -15.81 -13.47 2.10
C ALA A 149 -16.73 -13.60 3.32
N GLU A 150 -18.04 -13.39 3.14
CA GLU A 150 -19.04 -13.43 4.21
C GLU A 150 -18.95 -14.71 5.07
N GLY A 151 -19.08 -14.56 6.39
CA GLY A 151 -18.98 -15.66 7.36
C GLY A 151 -17.58 -16.25 7.55
N ARG A 152 -16.51 -15.60 7.07
CA ARG A 152 -15.13 -16.12 7.13
C ARG A 152 -14.18 -15.15 7.85
N PRO A 153 -14.28 -14.98 9.18
CA PRO A 153 -13.49 -14.00 9.92
C PRO A 153 -11.97 -14.18 9.79
N LEU A 154 -11.51 -15.44 9.68
CA LEU A 154 -10.09 -15.73 9.45
C LEU A 154 -9.59 -15.21 8.10
N LEU A 155 -10.42 -15.16 7.05
CA LEU A 155 -10.03 -14.53 5.78
C LEU A 155 -9.93 -13.02 5.91
N TRP A 156 -10.83 -12.39 6.66
CA TRP A 156 -10.80 -10.93 6.85
C TRP A 156 -9.52 -10.52 7.56
N LEU A 157 -9.20 -11.23 8.65
CA LEU A 157 -7.96 -11.04 9.39
C LEU A 157 -6.73 -11.34 8.53
N ALA A 158 -6.73 -12.45 7.78
CA ALA A 158 -5.61 -12.82 6.93
C ALA A 158 -5.37 -11.82 5.80
N SER A 159 -6.43 -11.27 5.18
CA SER A 159 -6.33 -10.26 4.14
C SER A 159 -5.80 -8.93 4.70
N SER A 160 -6.31 -8.49 5.86
CA SER A 160 -5.80 -7.31 6.54
C SER A 160 -4.33 -7.47 6.94
N ALA A 161 -3.97 -8.60 7.55
CA ALA A 161 -2.59 -8.89 7.94
C ALA A 161 -1.65 -9.01 6.73
N ALA A 162 -2.09 -9.64 5.64
CA ALA A 162 -1.31 -9.75 4.41
C ALA A 162 -1.03 -8.39 3.77
N TYR A 163 -1.94 -7.42 3.89
CA TYR A 163 -1.69 -6.05 3.47
C TYR A 163 -0.83 -5.29 4.49
N ALA A 164 -1.06 -5.50 5.79
CA ALA A 164 -0.30 -4.83 6.86
C ALA A 164 1.19 -5.18 6.83
N THR A 165 1.58 -6.36 6.33
CA THR A 165 3.00 -6.68 6.11
C THR A 165 3.64 -5.74 5.09
N HIS A 166 2.91 -5.18 4.13
CA HIS A 166 3.43 -4.14 3.24
C HIS A 166 3.96 -2.95 4.04
N VAL A 167 3.08 -2.36 4.87
CA VAL A 167 3.39 -1.21 5.74
C VAL A 167 4.54 -1.53 6.71
N LEU A 168 4.54 -2.73 7.29
CA LEU A 168 5.59 -3.18 8.19
C LEU A 168 6.95 -3.28 7.49
N LEU A 169 6.99 -3.88 6.31
CA LEU A 169 8.24 -4.07 5.57
C LEU A 169 8.78 -2.72 5.05
N ASP A 170 7.91 -1.80 4.64
CA ASP A 170 8.33 -0.43 4.30
C ASP A 170 8.90 0.31 5.49
N TRP A 171 8.29 0.16 6.67
CA TRP A 171 8.78 0.80 7.90
C TRP A 171 10.16 0.29 8.30
N LEU A 172 10.44 -0.99 8.01
CA LEU A 172 11.75 -1.62 8.17
C LEU A 172 12.71 -1.31 7.01
N GLY A 173 12.25 -0.67 5.93
CA GLY A 173 13.08 -0.26 4.80
C GLY A 173 13.89 1.00 5.09
N MET A 174 15.05 1.11 4.46
CA MET A 174 15.90 2.30 4.55
C MET A 174 15.47 3.37 3.56
N ASP A 175 14.64 4.35 3.92
CA ASP A 175 14.33 5.45 3.01
C ASP A 175 15.48 6.46 2.89
N THR A 176 15.81 6.86 1.67
CA THR A 176 16.93 7.78 1.35
C THR A 176 16.47 9.04 0.63
N VAL A 177 15.16 9.24 0.43
CA VAL A 177 14.60 10.44 -0.22
C VAL A 177 13.58 11.08 0.72
N ALA A 178 13.75 12.37 1.00
CA ALA A 178 12.82 13.12 1.84
C ALA A 178 11.43 13.31 1.16
N PRO A 179 10.33 13.32 1.94
CA PRO A 179 10.26 13.04 3.38
C PRO A 179 10.57 11.55 3.67
N PHE A 180 11.39 11.31 4.69
CA PHE A 180 11.91 9.98 5.02
C PHE A 180 10.87 9.11 5.71
N GLY A 181 10.59 7.93 5.17
CA GLY A 181 9.70 6.93 5.74
C GLY A 181 8.31 6.92 5.11
N LEU A 182 7.29 6.51 5.89
CA LEU A 182 5.90 6.39 5.43
C LEU A 182 4.89 6.92 6.46
N MET A 183 3.70 7.28 6.00
CA MET A 183 2.60 7.73 6.87
C MET A 183 1.83 6.54 7.47
N ALA A 184 2.51 5.70 8.25
CA ALA A 184 1.98 4.43 8.74
C ALA A 184 0.64 4.55 9.49
N LEU A 185 0.42 5.68 10.18
CA LEU A 185 -0.78 5.95 10.99
C LEU A 185 -1.84 6.83 10.32
N TRP A 186 -1.69 7.12 9.03
CA TRP A 186 -2.73 7.86 8.28
C TRP A 186 -4.07 7.11 8.29
N PRO A 187 -5.23 7.75 8.48
CA PRO A 187 -5.48 9.21 8.43
C PRO A 187 -5.42 9.94 9.77
N PHE A 188 -5.06 9.27 10.86
CA PHE A 188 -5.03 9.88 12.19
C PHE A 188 -3.83 10.79 12.40
N ASP A 189 -2.71 10.44 11.76
CA ASP A 189 -1.47 11.18 11.80
C ASP A 189 -0.86 11.29 10.40
N SER A 190 -0.23 12.43 10.13
CA SER A 190 0.44 12.74 8.87
C SER A 190 1.96 12.77 8.98
N THR A 191 2.53 12.42 10.14
CA THR A 191 3.98 12.27 10.29
C THR A 191 4.50 11.05 9.53
N TYR A 192 5.77 11.13 9.13
CA TYR A 192 6.48 10.05 8.47
C TYR A 192 7.27 9.24 9.48
N TYR A 193 7.06 7.93 9.46
CA TYR A 193 7.67 6.96 10.35
C TYR A 193 8.68 6.12 9.59
N GLN A 194 9.86 5.93 10.19
CA GLN A 194 10.91 5.04 9.70
C GLN A 194 11.57 4.34 10.88
N SER A 195 11.88 3.05 10.73
CA SER A 195 12.59 2.29 11.76
C SER A 195 14.08 2.62 11.76
N SER A 196 14.70 2.57 12.93
CA SER A 196 16.16 2.61 13.06
C SER A 196 16.83 1.30 12.64
N LEU A 197 16.08 0.20 12.54
CA LEU A 197 16.63 -1.13 12.24
C LEU A 197 17.06 -1.29 10.77
N GLN A 198 16.34 -0.64 9.84
CA GLN A 198 16.68 -0.57 8.41
C GLN A 198 17.09 -1.93 7.80
N VAL A 199 16.23 -2.93 7.97
CA VAL A 199 16.49 -4.32 7.56
C VAL A 199 16.61 -4.44 6.04
N PHE A 200 15.76 -3.75 5.27
CA PHE A 200 15.67 -3.95 3.83
C PHE A 200 16.49 -2.95 3.03
N TYR A 201 17.16 -3.46 1.99
CA TYR A 201 17.99 -2.67 1.09
C TYR A 201 17.16 -1.75 0.18
N PRO A 202 17.75 -0.63 -0.22
CA PRO A 202 17.07 0.34 -1.05
C PRO A 202 17.00 -0.09 -2.53
N VAL A 203 15.82 0.05 -3.15
CA VAL A 203 15.60 -0.32 -4.55
C VAL A 203 15.97 0.82 -5.51
N CYS A 204 16.83 0.52 -6.47
CA CYS A 204 17.25 1.47 -7.48
C CYS A 204 16.19 1.65 -8.58
N ARG A 205 15.89 2.90 -8.97
CA ARG A 205 14.93 3.23 -10.05
C ARG A 205 15.54 3.44 -11.43
N GLN A 206 16.86 3.43 -11.55
CA GLN A 206 17.59 3.69 -12.80
C GLN A 206 17.79 2.38 -13.58
N TYR A 207 16.69 1.77 -14.03
CA TYR A 207 16.68 0.45 -14.66
C TYR A 207 17.53 0.35 -15.94
N TRP A 208 17.99 1.47 -16.51
CA TRP A 208 18.91 1.46 -17.65
C TRP A 208 20.38 1.28 -17.25
N LEU A 209 20.72 1.25 -15.95
CA LEU A 209 22.08 1.03 -15.46
C LEU A 209 22.26 -0.41 -14.99
N PHE A 210 23.37 -1.06 -15.39
CA PHE A 210 23.69 -2.43 -14.98
C PHE A 210 23.84 -2.55 -13.45
N ASP A 211 24.51 -1.61 -12.80
CA ASP A 211 24.69 -1.61 -11.34
C ASP A 211 23.36 -1.59 -10.58
N CYS A 212 22.32 -0.99 -11.18
CA CYS A 212 20.97 -0.97 -10.63
C CYS A 212 20.38 -2.38 -10.56
N TRP A 213 20.56 -3.17 -11.62
CA TRP A 213 20.10 -4.57 -11.68
C TRP A 213 20.85 -5.46 -10.70
N VAL A 214 22.16 -5.27 -10.56
CA VAL A 214 22.96 -6.04 -9.58
C VAL A 214 22.47 -5.75 -8.15
N ARG A 215 22.21 -4.48 -7.80
CA ARG A 215 21.66 -4.09 -6.49
C ARG A 215 20.24 -4.60 -6.26
N LEU A 216 19.40 -4.58 -7.31
CA LEU A 216 18.06 -5.15 -7.25
C LEU A 216 18.12 -6.67 -7.00
N ALA A 217 18.96 -7.40 -7.74
CA ALA A 217 19.15 -8.83 -7.56
C ALA A 217 19.63 -9.17 -6.14
N TRP A 218 20.55 -8.36 -5.60
CA TRP A 218 21.00 -8.50 -4.21
C TRP A 218 19.87 -8.28 -3.19
N SER A 219 19.04 -7.27 -3.41
CA SER A 219 17.89 -6.97 -2.55
C SER A 219 16.87 -8.11 -2.56
N VAL A 220 16.52 -8.62 -3.76
CA VAL A 220 15.63 -9.79 -3.91
C VAL A 220 16.21 -11.02 -3.22
N TRP A 221 17.50 -11.30 -3.41
CA TRP A 221 18.17 -12.42 -2.76
C TRP A 221 18.10 -12.33 -1.23
N TYR A 222 18.37 -11.14 -0.69
CA TYR A 222 18.33 -10.88 0.76
C TYR A 222 16.90 -11.02 1.32
N GLU A 223 15.89 -10.51 0.62
CA GLU A 223 14.48 -10.66 0.99
C GLU A 223 14.02 -12.12 0.96
N LEU A 224 14.45 -12.89 -0.04
CA LEU A 224 14.19 -14.33 -0.11
C LEU A 224 14.83 -15.06 1.08
N LEU A 225 16.03 -14.66 1.49
CA LEU A 225 16.73 -15.26 2.62
C LEU A 225 16.02 -14.98 3.96
N ILE A 226 15.55 -13.74 4.17
CA ILE A 226 14.93 -13.34 5.45
C ILE A 226 13.44 -13.68 5.50
N VAL A 227 12.66 -13.32 4.49
CA VAL A 227 11.19 -13.45 4.49
C VAL A 227 10.75 -14.79 3.92
N GLY A 228 11.52 -15.35 2.99
CA GLY A 228 11.20 -16.62 2.32
C GLY A 228 10.94 -17.80 3.25
N PRO A 229 11.76 -18.04 4.31
CA PRO A 229 11.49 -19.12 5.27
C PRO A 229 10.12 -19.01 5.96
N PHE A 230 9.69 -17.79 6.29
CA PHE A 230 8.37 -17.56 6.92
C PHE A 230 7.23 -17.81 5.93
N ALA A 231 7.39 -17.36 4.67
CA ALA A 231 6.43 -17.65 3.61
C ALA A 231 6.29 -19.15 3.35
N LEU A 232 7.42 -19.87 3.26
CA LEU A 232 7.46 -21.32 3.09
C LEU A 232 6.81 -22.04 4.27
N ALA A 233 7.14 -21.67 5.51
CA ALA A 233 6.55 -22.23 6.71
C ALA A 233 5.02 -22.03 6.74
N GLY A 234 4.54 -20.83 6.41
CA GLY A 234 3.10 -20.54 6.30
C GLY A 234 2.40 -21.45 5.29
N VAL A 235 2.96 -21.59 4.08
CA VAL A 235 2.42 -22.48 3.03
C VAL A 235 2.46 -23.95 3.45
N PHE A 236 3.54 -24.39 4.07
CA PHE A 236 3.72 -25.75 4.56
C PHE A 236 2.67 -26.11 5.62
N LEU A 237 2.50 -25.27 6.64
CA LEU A 237 1.49 -25.43 7.69
C LEU A 237 0.07 -25.49 7.11
N MET A 238 -0.19 -24.66 6.10
CA MET A 238 -1.47 -24.61 5.39
C MET A 238 -1.78 -25.90 4.61
N ARG A 239 -0.75 -26.54 4.02
CA ARG A 239 -0.88 -27.81 3.29
C ARG A 239 -1.05 -29.01 4.22
N HIS A 240 -0.32 -29.08 5.32
CA HIS A 240 -0.36 -30.23 6.24
C HIS A 240 -1.74 -30.47 6.88
N ARG A 241 -2.51 -29.41 7.13
CA ARG A 241 -3.88 -29.53 7.67
C ARG A 241 -4.89 -30.06 6.65
N ARG A 242 -4.55 -30.13 5.36
CA ARG A 242 -5.42 -30.71 4.32
C ARG A 242 -5.48 -32.23 4.43
N VAL A 243 -4.38 -32.87 4.83
CA VAL A 243 -4.22 -34.33 4.83
C VAL A 243 -4.93 -35.00 6.01
N ARG A 244 -5.12 -34.31 7.13
CA ARG A 244 -5.72 -34.90 8.35
C ARG A 244 -7.25 -34.98 8.36
N HIS A 245 -7.93 -34.49 7.34
CA HIS A 245 -9.41 -34.41 7.29
C HIS A 245 -10.01 -34.96 5.99
N GLY A 246 -9.24 -35.69 5.20
CA GLY A 246 -9.74 -36.48 4.06
C GLY A 246 -9.52 -37.96 4.39
#